data_AF-A0AAW7QLY0-F1
#
_entry.id   AF-A0AAW7QLY0-F1
#
_cell.length_a   1.000
_cell.length_b   1.000
_cell.length_c   1.000
_cell.angle_alpha   90.00
_cell.angle_beta   90.00
_cell.angle_gamma   90.00
#
_symmetry.space_group_name_H-M   'P 1'
#
loop_
_entity.id
_entity.type
_entity.pdbx_description
1 polymer ?
#
loop_
_entity_poly.entity_id
_entity_poly.type
_entity_poly.pdbx_seq_one_letter_code
_entity_poly.pdbx_strand_id
1 'polypeptide(L)'
;MKAQEKLPLRRGILSWVLRFAGIPLILLIAVLGSATATPVSSFTPPDSITVTMYRLVYPGGGNTNIACQLNPPDKNWGCTWFDQFRYPSDQVRPYPYTNNPATVSIETDYLLDVVPREMPIDPFHPTAIQAQAIAARSYAYWHIRQGSAINNSNQFQVFVPYTFEALSSTTFPDNPSDPCASSNLNRYQRIVCGAVARRHYIAYGTYPNDDLPAFSEFFADIGNRTVNGGQPYLIAVDDPISSHPDIVPDGHGRGMSQKGAGRWARGNLSFNMNRDLGAWSVRWERAEQILVHYYTGVHIRDAANNNALLTPSYRWNPLQINWGTPDNHPPTMDHGGTYPIAVKVQNTGVADWTCSYPHFSYELRYRWAKAGHGEVTGSSWASVCGTPKGDPSPMVNLTIQNIPNWGPGAYTIRFDIYVTSAYGNFWFSERGWRSYDVSVCVGGPCKGFIPAVRKDYP
;
A
#
# COMPACT_ATOMS: atom_id res chain seq x y z
N MET A 1 44.85 68.56 -0.06
CA MET A 1 45.55 69.66 -0.78
C MET A 1 46.08 69.09 -2.10
N LYS A 2 45.64 69.67 -3.24
CA LYS A 2 46.21 69.61 -4.62
C LYS A 2 46.50 68.21 -5.21
N ALA A 3 45.78 67.65 -6.18
CA ALA A 3 45.39 68.09 -7.53
C ALA A 3 46.56 68.53 -8.45
N GLN A 4 46.89 67.66 -9.42
CA GLN A 4 47.34 67.91 -10.82
C GLN A 4 47.55 66.52 -11.47
N GLU A 5 46.81 66.01 -12.46
CA GLU A 5 46.17 66.52 -13.69
C GLU A 5 47.12 66.64 -14.90
N LYS A 6 46.90 65.77 -15.91
CA LYS A 6 46.86 65.99 -17.40
C LYS A 6 47.32 64.71 -18.16
N LEU A 7 46.44 63.94 -18.85
CA LEU A 7 45.87 64.11 -20.23
C LEU A 7 46.92 64.09 -21.36
N PRO A 8 46.68 63.55 -22.59
CA PRO A 8 45.36 63.51 -23.26
C PRO A 8 44.99 62.32 -24.19
N LEU A 9 43.67 62.25 -24.42
CA LEU A 9 42.88 61.93 -25.63
C LEU A 9 43.38 60.97 -26.73
N ARG A 10 42.48 60.03 -27.11
CA ARG A 10 41.84 60.07 -28.44
C ARG A 10 40.43 59.47 -28.44
N ARG A 11 39.45 60.30 -28.87
CA ARG A 11 38.06 59.97 -29.21
C ARG A 11 37.97 59.55 -30.67
N GLY A 12 37.08 58.60 -30.99
CA GLY A 12 36.65 58.26 -32.35
C GLY A 12 35.85 56.96 -32.36
N ILE A 13 34.54 56.99 -32.03
CA ILE A 13 33.42 56.85 -32.98
C ILE A 13 33.27 55.43 -33.56
N LEU A 14 32.41 54.61 -32.94
CA LEU A 14 31.50 53.60 -33.54
C LEU A 14 30.71 52.97 -32.36
N SER A 15 29.61 53.53 -31.85
CA SER A 15 28.28 53.64 -32.45
C SER A 15 27.78 52.33 -33.07
N TRP A 16 26.93 51.64 -32.29
CA TRP A 16 25.86 50.72 -32.72
C TRP A 16 26.22 49.27 -33.13
N VAL A 17 26.51 48.37 -32.16
CA VAL A 17 26.17 46.92 -32.29
C VAL A 17 25.87 46.23 -30.93
N LEU A 18 26.41 46.67 -29.80
CA LEU A 18 26.34 45.89 -28.53
C LEU A 18 25.08 46.15 -27.66
N ARG A 19 23.89 45.93 -28.23
CA ARG A 19 22.62 45.79 -27.44
C ARG A 19 21.92 44.43 -27.60
N PHE A 20 22.56 43.44 -28.21
CA PHE A 20 22.02 42.08 -28.35
C PHE A 20 23.09 41.00 -28.11
N ALA A 21 23.66 40.96 -26.92
CA ALA A 21 24.47 39.82 -26.46
C ALA A 21 24.17 39.43 -25.00
N GLY A 22 22.93 39.69 -24.56
CA GLY A 22 22.34 38.98 -23.44
C GLY A 22 21.53 37.82 -24.00
N ILE A 23 21.84 36.59 -23.54
CA ILE A 23 21.21 35.32 -23.94
C ILE A 23 21.85 34.75 -25.23
N PRO A 24 22.85 33.86 -25.11
CA PRO A 24 22.56 32.47 -24.75
C PRO A 24 23.64 31.85 -23.84
N LEU A 25 23.51 32.03 -22.53
CA LEU A 25 24.21 31.18 -21.53
C LEU A 25 23.23 30.62 -20.48
N ILE A 26 21.92 30.78 -20.70
CA ILE A 26 20.84 30.30 -19.82
C ILE A 26 20.15 29.05 -20.41
N LEU A 27 20.46 28.69 -21.67
CA LEU A 27 19.87 27.54 -22.35
C LEU A 27 20.75 26.27 -22.34
N LEU A 28 21.88 26.27 -21.62
CA LEU A 28 22.72 25.08 -21.43
C LEU A 28 22.59 24.43 -20.04
N ILE A 29 21.82 25.01 -19.12
CA ILE A 29 21.55 24.44 -17.78
C ILE A 29 20.20 23.70 -17.73
N ALA A 30 19.35 23.85 -18.75
CA ALA A 30 18.09 23.11 -18.90
C ALA A 30 18.26 21.69 -19.49
N VAL A 31 19.52 21.25 -19.72
CA VAL A 31 19.87 19.87 -20.14
C VAL A 31 20.64 19.13 -19.04
N LEU A 32 20.45 19.52 -17.78
CA LEU A 32 20.55 18.54 -16.70
C LEU A 32 19.27 17.70 -16.76
N GLY A 33 19.27 16.76 -17.70
CA GLY A 33 18.34 15.66 -17.68
C GLY A 33 18.34 15.07 -16.28
N SER A 34 17.17 14.64 -15.83
CA SER A 34 16.99 13.79 -14.66
C SER A 34 17.98 12.64 -14.76
N ALA A 35 19.18 12.81 -14.20
CA ALA A 35 20.11 11.73 -14.01
C ALA A 35 19.41 10.84 -13.00
N THR A 36 18.71 9.83 -13.51
CA THR A 36 18.28 8.68 -12.73
C THR A 36 19.56 8.10 -12.18
N ALA A 37 19.93 8.51 -10.96
CA ALA A 37 21.06 7.92 -10.26
C ALA A 37 20.80 6.41 -10.25
N THR A 38 21.67 5.67 -10.92
CA THR A 38 21.63 4.21 -10.96
C THR A 38 21.56 3.70 -9.53
N PRO A 39 20.66 2.75 -9.22
CA PRO A 39 20.55 2.20 -7.88
C PRO A 39 21.92 1.66 -7.45
N VAL A 40 22.35 2.02 -6.23
CA VAL A 40 23.68 1.66 -5.67
C VAL A 40 23.77 0.15 -5.41
N SER A 41 22.63 -0.55 -5.37
CA SER A 41 22.50 -2.00 -5.46
C SER A 41 21.33 -2.34 -6.38
N SER A 42 21.50 -3.23 -7.36
CA SER A 42 20.39 -3.79 -8.12
C SER A 42 20.01 -5.14 -7.53
N PHE A 43 18.95 -5.20 -6.73
CA PHE A 43 18.37 -6.46 -6.28
C PHE A 43 17.81 -7.22 -7.49
N THR A 44 18.15 -8.49 -7.66
CA THR A 44 17.50 -9.34 -8.66
C THR A 44 16.47 -10.21 -7.95
N PRO A 45 15.16 -9.99 -8.19
CA PRO A 45 14.12 -10.83 -7.61
C PRO A 45 14.34 -12.31 -7.97
N PRO A 46 14.41 -13.21 -6.99
CA PRO A 46 14.53 -14.64 -7.26
C PRO A 46 13.21 -15.20 -7.81
N ASP A 47 13.30 -16.21 -8.67
CA ASP A 47 12.11 -16.93 -9.18
C ASP A 47 11.73 -18.14 -8.30
N SER A 48 12.66 -18.61 -7.47
CA SER A 48 12.48 -19.79 -6.62
C SER A 48 12.97 -19.60 -5.20
N ILE A 49 12.42 -20.38 -4.27
CA ILE A 49 12.80 -20.42 -2.86
C ILE A 49 13.11 -21.87 -2.44
N THR A 50 14.09 -22.04 -1.55
CA THR A 50 14.39 -23.36 -0.94
C THR A 50 13.85 -23.41 0.47
N VAL A 51 12.97 -24.37 0.76
CA VAL A 51 12.24 -24.49 2.03
C VAL A 51 12.49 -25.86 2.63
N THR A 52 12.92 -25.89 3.88
CA THR A 52 12.99 -27.15 4.65
C THR A 52 11.59 -27.51 5.12
N MET A 53 11.12 -28.69 4.74
CA MET A 53 9.75 -29.11 4.97
C MET A 53 9.66 -30.02 6.20
N TYR A 54 8.86 -29.62 7.16
CA TYR A 54 8.55 -30.38 8.37
C TYR A 54 7.07 -30.72 8.45
N ARG A 55 6.76 -31.80 9.16
CA ARG A 55 5.42 -32.00 9.72
C ARG A 55 5.12 -30.85 10.66
N LEU A 56 3.89 -30.36 10.60
CA LEU A 56 3.45 -29.22 11.40
C LEU A 56 2.35 -29.62 12.38
N VAL A 57 2.17 -28.82 13.43
CA VAL A 57 1.03 -28.90 14.32
C VAL A 57 -0.19 -28.27 13.63
N TYR A 58 -1.25 -29.05 13.46
CA TYR A 58 -2.52 -28.53 12.95
C TYR A 58 -3.29 -27.74 14.01
N PRO A 59 -4.01 -26.66 13.65
CA PRO A 59 -3.92 -25.95 12.38
C PRO A 59 -2.74 -24.98 12.35
N GLY A 60 -2.24 -24.52 13.50
CA GLY A 60 -1.42 -23.31 13.65
C GLY A 60 -0.07 -23.27 12.93
N GLY A 61 0.43 -24.40 12.42
CA GLY A 61 1.68 -24.43 11.67
C GLY A 61 2.93 -24.46 12.55
N GLY A 62 2.80 -24.87 13.83
CA GLY A 62 3.94 -25.03 14.72
C GLY A 62 4.88 -26.14 14.24
N ASN A 63 6.20 -25.93 14.32
CA ASN A 63 7.19 -26.90 13.86
C ASN A 63 7.29 -28.11 14.80
N THR A 64 7.23 -29.34 14.27
CA THR A 64 7.42 -30.58 15.04
C THR A 64 8.87 -31.07 15.06
N ASN A 65 9.76 -30.45 14.29
CA ASN A 65 11.13 -30.89 14.00
C ASN A 65 11.24 -32.27 13.30
N ILE A 66 10.12 -32.82 12.80
CA ILE A 66 10.12 -34.05 12.01
C ILE A 66 10.07 -33.68 10.54
N ALA A 67 11.17 -33.89 9.82
CA ALA A 67 11.26 -33.59 8.40
C ALA A 67 10.28 -34.45 7.58
N CYS A 68 9.71 -33.86 6.53
CA CYS A 68 8.89 -34.58 5.56
C CYS A 68 9.73 -35.67 4.87
N GLN A 69 9.28 -36.92 4.99
CA GLN A 69 9.92 -38.09 4.41
C GLN A 69 9.68 -38.17 2.89
N LEU A 70 10.70 -38.63 2.16
CA LEU A 70 10.64 -38.82 0.71
C LEU A 70 10.25 -40.25 0.30
N ASN A 71 10.60 -41.25 1.12
CA ASN A 71 10.43 -42.67 0.81
C ASN A 71 10.00 -43.49 2.05
N PRO A 72 8.72 -43.90 2.15
CA PRO A 72 7.61 -43.43 1.31
C PRO A 72 7.36 -41.93 1.52
N PRO A 73 6.81 -41.22 0.52
CA PRO A 73 6.42 -39.83 0.66
C PRO A 73 5.47 -39.59 1.84
N ASP A 74 5.78 -38.58 2.64
CA ASP A 74 5.04 -38.25 3.87
C ASP A 74 3.58 -37.86 3.58
N LYS A 75 2.66 -38.28 4.45
CA LYS A 75 1.21 -38.01 4.33
C LYS A 75 0.67 -37.22 5.52
N ASN A 76 1.52 -36.61 6.33
CA ASN A 76 1.14 -35.84 7.51
C ASN A 76 0.99 -34.35 7.19
N TRP A 77 0.18 -33.64 8.00
CA TRP A 77 0.02 -32.20 7.91
C TRP A 77 1.37 -31.46 7.98
N GLY A 78 1.50 -30.39 7.20
CA GLY A 78 2.78 -29.69 7.00
C GLY A 78 3.52 -30.18 5.75
N CYS A 79 3.46 -31.48 5.47
CA CYS A 79 3.99 -32.05 4.23
C CYS A 79 2.94 -32.07 3.11
N THR A 80 1.66 -32.03 3.46
CA THR A 80 0.55 -32.00 2.51
C THR A 80 -0.68 -31.43 3.21
N TRP A 81 -1.53 -30.73 2.47
CA TRP A 81 -2.84 -30.34 2.96
C TRP A 81 -3.75 -31.55 3.12
N PHE A 82 -3.76 -32.43 2.11
CA PHE A 82 -4.57 -33.65 2.03
C PHE A 82 -3.94 -34.81 2.81
N ASP A 83 -3.82 -34.63 4.13
CA ASP A 83 -3.15 -35.58 5.01
C ASP A 83 -4.01 -36.81 5.36
N GLN A 84 -3.33 -37.86 5.80
CA GLN A 84 -3.95 -39.15 6.13
C GLN A 84 -4.89 -39.14 7.35
N PHE A 85 -4.83 -38.14 8.22
CA PHE A 85 -5.65 -38.10 9.43
C PHE A 85 -6.95 -37.30 9.26
N ARG A 86 -7.01 -36.35 8.32
CA ARG A 86 -8.22 -35.52 8.11
C ARG A 86 -8.95 -35.84 6.81
N TYR A 87 -8.32 -36.55 5.87
CA TYR A 87 -8.93 -36.89 4.58
C TYR A 87 -9.12 -38.41 4.42
N PRO A 88 -10.20 -38.84 3.73
CA PRO A 88 -10.38 -40.24 3.38
C PRO A 88 -9.26 -40.69 2.41
N SER A 89 -8.94 -41.99 2.42
CA SER A 89 -7.76 -42.55 1.76
C SER A 89 -7.63 -42.26 0.27
N ASP A 90 -8.75 -42.07 -0.43
CA ASP A 90 -8.84 -41.72 -1.86
C ASP A 90 -8.52 -40.24 -2.15
N GLN A 91 -8.67 -39.38 -1.14
CA GLN A 91 -8.36 -37.95 -1.23
C GLN A 91 -6.97 -37.60 -0.70
N VAL A 92 -6.34 -38.49 0.09
CA VAL A 92 -4.98 -38.30 0.59
C VAL A 92 -4.02 -38.06 -0.57
N ARG A 93 -3.18 -37.02 -0.46
CA ARG A 93 -2.09 -36.72 -1.39
C ARG A 93 -0.78 -36.72 -0.62
N PRO A 94 0.24 -37.48 -1.04
CA PRO A 94 1.54 -37.42 -0.38
C PRO A 94 2.25 -36.10 -0.62
N TYR A 95 3.31 -35.86 0.17
CA TYR A 95 4.31 -34.82 -0.05
C TYR A 95 4.73 -34.78 -1.53
N PRO A 96 4.56 -33.63 -2.22
CA PRO A 96 4.68 -33.57 -3.68
C PRO A 96 6.11 -33.47 -4.21
N TYR A 97 7.07 -33.13 -3.36
CA TYR A 97 8.44 -32.84 -3.79
C TYR A 97 9.35 -34.07 -3.69
N THR A 98 10.31 -34.14 -4.61
CA THR A 98 11.28 -35.25 -4.68
C THR A 98 12.49 -35.07 -3.77
N ASN A 99 12.68 -33.88 -3.20
CA ASN A 99 13.78 -33.52 -2.30
C ASN A 99 13.26 -32.77 -1.07
N ASN A 100 14.00 -32.85 0.04
CA ASN A 100 13.80 -32.04 1.23
C ASN A 100 15.18 -31.62 1.77
N PRO A 101 15.55 -30.31 1.76
CA PRO A 101 14.74 -29.14 1.40
C PRO A 101 14.20 -29.14 -0.04
N ALA A 102 13.00 -28.59 -0.23
CA ALA A 102 12.36 -28.46 -1.54
C ALA A 102 12.67 -27.08 -2.14
N THR A 103 13.01 -27.05 -3.43
CA THR A 103 13.12 -25.81 -4.21
C THR A 103 11.87 -25.64 -5.05
N VAL A 104 11.13 -24.57 -4.82
CA VAL A 104 9.81 -24.33 -5.43
C VAL A 104 9.75 -22.94 -6.05
N SER A 105 8.88 -22.78 -7.05
CA SER A 105 8.58 -21.47 -7.66
C SER A 105 7.94 -20.55 -6.63
N ILE A 106 8.41 -19.30 -6.55
CA ILE A 106 7.81 -18.32 -5.63
C ILE A 106 6.39 -17.97 -6.08
N GLU A 107 6.19 -17.76 -7.38
CA GLU A 107 4.95 -17.20 -7.92
C GLU A 107 3.90 -18.25 -8.28
N THR A 108 4.33 -19.45 -8.67
CA THR A 108 3.41 -20.51 -9.18
C THR A 108 3.24 -21.68 -8.22
N ASP A 109 3.85 -21.63 -7.02
CA ASP A 109 3.73 -22.68 -5.99
C ASP A 109 3.70 -22.04 -4.58
N TYR A 110 4.84 -21.53 -4.08
CA TYR A 110 4.99 -21.07 -2.70
C TYR A 110 3.94 -20.03 -2.28
N LEU A 111 3.78 -18.92 -3.03
CA LEU A 111 2.82 -17.88 -2.66
C LEU A 111 1.36 -18.31 -2.85
N LEU A 112 1.08 -19.25 -3.75
CA LEU A 112 -0.26 -19.78 -3.94
C LEU A 112 -0.73 -20.54 -2.70
N ASP A 113 0.20 -21.15 -1.96
CA ASP A 113 -0.10 -21.85 -0.71
C ASP A 113 0.04 -20.96 0.53
N VAL A 114 1.05 -20.09 0.59
CA VAL A 114 1.29 -19.21 1.75
C VAL A 114 0.18 -18.18 1.92
N VAL A 115 -0.26 -17.52 0.85
CA VAL A 115 -1.25 -16.43 0.95
C VAL A 115 -2.57 -16.90 1.56
N PRO A 116 -3.26 -17.93 1.02
CA PRO A 116 -4.50 -18.42 1.61
C PRO A 116 -4.30 -19.08 2.98
N ARG A 117 -3.09 -19.58 3.27
CA ARG A 117 -2.79 -20.13 4.60
C ARG A 117 -2.67 -19.03 5.65
N GLU A 118 -1.99 -17.94 5.33
CA GLU A 118 -1.79 -16.82 6.27
C GLU A 118 -3.02 -15.92 6.37
N MET A 119 -3.72 -15.69 5.27
CA MET A 119 -4.93 -14.86 5.22
C MET A 119 -6.04 -15.62 4.50
N PRO A 120 -7.02 -16.19 5.24
CA PRO A 120 -8.13 -16.94 4.63
C PRO A 120 -8.90 -16.08 3.61
N ILE A 121 -9.26 -16.66 2.47
CA ILE A 121 -9.82 -15.87 1.35
C ILE A 121 -11.27 -15.44 1.58
N ASP A 122 -12.10 -16.29 2.20
CA ASP A 122 -13.53 -16.00 2.36
C ASP A 122 -13.84 -14.78 3.26
N PRO A 123 -13.21 -14.60 4.43
CA PRO A 123 -13.54 -13.45 5.27
C PRO A 123 -12.91 -12.15 4.79
N PHE A 124 -11.84 -12.15 3.99
CA PHE A 124 -11.05 -10.95 3.72
C PHE A 124 -11.35 -10.31 2.35
N HIS A 125 -11.31 -8.98 2.32
CA HIS A 125 -11.44 -8.22 1.08
C HIS A 125 -10.24 -8.49 0.13
N PRO A 126 -10.45 -8.64 -1.20
CA PRO A 126 -9.37 -8.94 -2.15
C PRO A 126 -8.18 -7.97 -2.11
N THR A 127 -8.41 -6.68 -1.87
CA THR A 127 -7.32 -5.70 -1.68
C THR A 127 -6.41 -6.03 -0.49
N ALA A 128 -6.96 -6.58 0.60
CA ALA A 128 -6.16 -7.04 1.74
C ALA A 128 -5.39 -8.33 1.40
N ILE A 129 -6.00 -9.26 0.66
CA ILE A 129 -5.30 -10.45 0.14
C ILE A 129 -4.12 -10.04 -0.76
N GLN A 130 -4.31 -9.02 -1.60
CA GLN A 130 -3.23 -8.47 -2.42
C GLN A 130 -2.12 -7.86 -1.57
N ALA A 131 -2.44 -7.10 -0.52
CA ALA A 131 -1.43 -6.59 0.41
C ALA A 131 -0.67 -7.74 1.10
N GLN A 132 -1.36 -8.81 1.52
CA GLN A 132 -0.74 -10.02 2.07
C GLN A 132 0.19 -10.71 1.07
N ALA A 133 -0.19 -10.85 -0.19
CA ALA A 133 0.67 -11.45 -1.21
C ALA A 133 1.96 -10.65 -1.43
N ILE A 134 1.86 -9.32 -1.43
CA ILE A 134 3.01 -8.43 -1.57
C ILE A 134 3.92 -8.52 -0.35
N ALA A 135 3.37 -8.48 0.87
CA ALA A 135 4.13 -8.66 2.10
C ALA A 135 4.78 -10.05 2.17
N ALA A 136 4.07 -11.11 1.81
CA ALA A 136 4.60 -12.46 1.83
C ALA A 136 5.77 -12.65 0.85
N ARG A 137 5.65 -12.10 -0.36
CA ARG A 137 6.75 -12.08 -1.34
C ARG A 137 7.97 -11.34 -0.83
N SER A 138 7.76 -10.17 -0.24
CA SER A 138 8.83 -9.32 0.29
C SER A 138 9.58 -10.01 1.42
N TYR A 139 8.85 -10.70 2.30
CA TYR A 139 9.41 -11.51 3.38
C TYR A 139 10.31 -12.64 2.84
N ALA A 140 9.82 -13.39 1.84
CA ALA A 140 10.60 -14.42 1.16
C ALA A 140 11.88 -13.85 0.50
N TYR A 141 11.75 -12.77 -0.27
CA TYR A 141 12.87 -12.08 -0.91
C TYR A 141 13.92 -11.61 0.10
N TRP A 142 13.50 -11.05 1.23
CA TRP A 142 14.40 -10.62 2.29
C TRP A 142 15.20 -11.81 2.83
N HIS A 143 14.54 -12.92 3.19
CA HIS A 143 15.25 -14.09 3.73
C HIS A 143 16.20 -14.75 2.75
N ILE A 144 15.84 -14.84 1.47
CA ILE A 144 16.72 -15.34 0.40
C ILE A 144 17.98 -14.47 0.33
N ARG A 145 17.81 -13.14 0.33
CA ARG A 145 18.93 -12.20 0.32
C ARG A 145 19.83 -12.34 1.56
N GLN A 146 19.26 -12.62 2.73
CA GLN A 146 20.04 -12.85 3.95
C GLN A 146 20.70 -14.24 4.01
N GLY A 147 20.45 -15.13 3.04
CA GLY A 147 20.94 -16.51 3.08
C GLY A 147 20.32 -17.33 4.22
N SER A 148 19.09 -16.99 4.63
CA SER A 148 18.39 -17.70 5.71
C SER A 148 17.99 -19.11 5.31
N ALA A 149 18.09 -20.07 6.24
CA ALA A 149 17.51 -21.40 6.10
C ALA A 149 16.01 -21.35 6.49
N ILE A 150 15.14 -21.14 5.49
CA ILE A 150 13.69 -21.02 5.69
C ILE A 150 13.06 -22.41 5.87
N ASN A 151 12.02 -22.49 6.70
CA ASN A 151 11.17 -23.66 6.83
C ASN A 151 9.69 -23.30 6.66
N ASN A 152 8.84 -24.32 6.60
CA ASN A 152 7.43 -24.19 6.26
C ASN A 152 6.50 -23.88 7.45
N SER A 153 7.05 -23.52 8.61
CA SER A 153 6.30 -23.30 9.85
C SER A 153 6.02 -21.82 10.14
N ASN A 154 5.26 -21.57 11.21
CA ASN A 154 4.98 -20.23 11.71
C ASN A 154 6.20 -19.48 12.33
N GLN A 155 7.40 -20.09 12.30
CA GLN A 155 8.66 -19.38 12.54
C GLN A 155 9.03 -18.46 11.38
N PHE A 156 8.52 -18.74 10.19
CA PHE A 156 8.67 -17.94 8.97
C PHE A 156 7.27 -17.60 8.44
N GLN A 157 6.81 -18.37 7.44
CA GLN A 157 5.47 -18.31 6.90
C GLN A 157 4.99 -19.74 6.72
N VAL A 158 3.75 -19.99 7.10
CA VAL A 158 3.17 -21.33 7.03
C VAL A 158 2.95 -21.68 5.56
N PHE A 159 3.74 -22.64 5.08
CA PHE A 159 3.66 -23.20 3.74
C PHE A 159 3.24 -24.65 3.84
N VAL A 160 2.04 -24.98 3.36
CA VAL A 160 1.55 -26.36 3.34
C VAL A 160 1.20 -26.70 1.90
N PRO A 161 1.89 -27.67 1.27
CA PRO A 161 1.63 -28.01 -0.12
C PRO A 161 0.18 -28.37 -0.35
N TYR A 162 -0.37 -27.93 -1.48
CA TYR A 162 -1.76 -28.11 -1.89
C TYR A 162 -2.80 -27.26 -1.14
N THR A 163 -2.38 -26.18 -0.46
CA THR A 163 -3.33 -25.25 0.16
C THR A 163 -4.19 -24.54 -0.90
N PHE A 164 -3.61 -24.18 -2.04
CA PHE A 164 -4.29 -23.56 -3.16
C PHE A 164 -5.38 -24.47 -3.77
N GLU A 165 -5.07 -25.75 -3.98
CA GLU A 165 -5.98 -26.78 -4.48
C GLU A 165 -7.14 -27.03 -3.51
N ALA A 166 -6.87 -26.92 -2.20
CA ALA A 166 -7.83 -27.16 -1.14
C ALA A 166 -8.81 -26.01 -0.90
N LEU A 167 -8.63 -24.86 -1.54
CA LEU A 167 -9.57 -23.74 -1.46
C LEU A 167 -10.96 -24.18 -1.91
N SER A 168 -11.98 -23.87 -1.11
CA SER A 168 -13.34 -24.38 -1.34
C SER A 168 -14.02 -23.75 -2.58
N SER A 169 -14.62 -24.52 -3.48
CA SER A 169 -14.64 -25.99 -3.53
C SER A 169 -13.32 -26.55 -4.05
N THR A 170 -12.81 -27.59 -3.40
CA THR A 170 -11.54 -28.25 -3.75
C THR A 170 -11.46 -28.50 -5.25
N THR A 171 -10.45 -27.92 -5.91
CA THR A 171 -10.28 -27.98 -7.36
C THR A 171 -8.80 -28.07 -7.68
N PHE A 172 -8.41 -29.09 -8.45
CA PHE A 172 -7.04 -29.21 -8.94
C PHE A 172 -6.90 -28.49 -10.29
N PRO A 173 -5.95 -27.54 -10.41
CA PRO A 173 -5.70 -26.80 -11.64
C PRO A 173 -5.38 -27.73 -12.83
N ASP A 174 -5.95 -27.48 -14.00
CA ASP A 174 -5.69 -28.26 -15.23
C ASP A 174 -4.32 -27.97 -15.88
N ASN A 175 -3.64 -26.90 -15.44
CA ASN A 175 -2.25 -26.57 -15.74
C ASN A 175 -1.42 -26.53 -14.45
N PRO A 176 -0.90 -27.68 -13.96
CA PRO A 176 -0.17 -27.72 -12.69
C PRO A 176 1.19 -27.00 -12.71
N SER A 177 1.78 -26.75 -13.88
CA SER A 177 3.03 -25.97 -14.00
C SER A 177 2.82 -24.46 -13.87
N ASP A 178 1.63 -23.99 -14.22
CA ASP A 178 1.19 -22.61 -14.04
C ASP A 178 -0.28 -22.62 -13.61
N PRO A 179 -0.55 -22.88 -12.31
CA PRO A 179 -1.90 -23.02 -11.79
C PRO A 179 -2.79 -21.84 -12.14
N CYS A 180 -2.25 -20.63 -12.15
CA CYS A 180 -3.01 -19.41 -12.42
C CYS A 180 -3.41 -19.21 -13.89
N ALA A 181 -2.81 -19.98 -14.82
CA ALA A 181 -3.25 -20.05 -16.20
C ALA A 181 -4.31 -21.14 -16.46
N SER A 182 -4.75 -21.86 -15.42
CA SER A 182 -5.72 -22.95 -15.55
C SER A 182 -7.12 -22.46 -15.89
N SER A 183 -7.86 -23.24 -16.68
CA SER A 183 -9.21 -22.84 -17.14
C SER A 183 -10.30 -23.16 -16.12
N ASN A 184 -10.02 -24.07 -15.18
CA ASN A 184 -10.97 -24.63 -14.23
C ASN A 184 -10.91 -24.02 -12.83
N LEU A 185 -10.21 -22.89 -12.63
CA LEU A 185 -10.05 -22.29 -11.29
C LEU A 185 -11.38 -21.91 -10.64
N ASN A 186 -11.52 -22.23 -9.35
CA ASN A 186 -12.64 -21.78 -8.53
C ASN A 186 -12.51 -20.29 -8.13
N ARG A 187 -13.55 -19.73 -7.49
CA ARG A 187 -13.60 -18.31 -7.15
C ARG A 187 -12.44 -17.84 -6.25
N TYR A 188 -12.06 -18.64 -5.25
CA TYR A 188 -11.01 -18.25 -4.31
C TYR A 188 -9.62 -18.39 -4.93
N GLN A 189 -9.42 -19.43 -5.74
CA GLN A 189 -8.20 -19.60 -6.52
C GLN A 189 -7.95 -18.40 -7.45
N ARG A 190 -9.00 -17.89 -8.12
CA ARG A 190 -8.90 -16.67 -8.93
C ARG A 190 -8.50 -15.43 -8.11
N ILE A 191 -9.01 -15.29 -6.88
CA ILE A 191 -8.63 -14.19 -5.98
C ILE A 191 -7.15 -14.29 -5.61
N VAL A 192 -6.67 -15.49 -5.23
CA VAL A 192 -5.25 -15.71 -4.90
C VAL A 192 -4.37 -15.44 -6.12
N CYS A 193 -4.71 -15.96 -7.29
CA CYS A 193 -3.99 -15.69 -8.53
C CYS A 193 -3.94 -14.20 -8.87
N GLY A 194 -5.08 -13.49 -8.73
CA GLY A 194 -5.12 -12.04 -8.93
C GLY A 194 -4.25 -11.26 -7.94
N ALA A 195 -4.16 -11.72 -6.69
CA ALA A 195 -3.31 -11.13 -5.66
C ALA A 195 -1.81 -11.35 -5.92
N VAL A 196 -1.42 -12.53 -6.40
CA VAL A 196 -0.02 -12.90 -6.66
C VAL A 196 0.48 -12.34 -7.99
N ALA A 197 -0.36 -12.22 -9.02
CA ALA A 197 0.03 -11.93 -10.41
C ALA A 197 0.95 -10.72 -10.61
N ARG A 198 0.78 -9.62 -9.85
CA ARG A 198 1.49 -8.37 -10.11
C ARG A 198 2.97 -8.36 -9.68
N ARG A 199 3.52 -9.45 -9.13
CA ARG A 199 4.94 -9.56 -8.66
C ARG A 199 5.47 -8.34 -7.89
N HIS A 200 4.59 -7.59 -7.22
CA HIS A 200 5.00 -6.41 -6.46
C HIS A 200 5.68 -6.85 -5.15
N TYR A 201 6.64 -6.06 -4.68
CA TYR A 201 7.30 -6.23 -3.38
C TYR A 201 7.59 -4.89 -2.71
N ILE A 202 7.84 -4.94 -1.42
CA ILE A 202 8.17 -3.82 -0.54
C ILE A 202 9.68 -3.68 -0.51
N ALA A 203 10.17 -2.50 -0.82
CA ALA A 203 11.58 -2.17 -0.79
C ALA A 203 11.86 -1.08 0.25
N TYR A 204 13.01 -1.17 0.88
CA TYR A 204 13.52 -0.15 1.78
C TYR A 204 15.04 -0.04 1.66
N GLY A 205 15.55 1.20 1.64
CA GLY A 205 16.98 1.48 1.71
C GLY A 205 17.27 2.92 2.08
N THR A 206 18.55 3.23 2.13
CA THR A 206 19.08 4.55 2.50
C THR A 206 18.79 5.60 1.42
N TYR A 207 18.70 5.18 0.16
CA TYR A 207 18.42 6.05 -0.97
C TYR A 207 17.04 5.75 -1.59
N PRO A 208 16.35 6.76 -2.18
CA PRO A 208 15.04 6.56 -2.82
C PRO A 208 15.02 5.49 -3.92
N ASN A 209 16.18 5.24 -4.54
CA ASN A 209 16.33 4.26 -5.61
C ASN A 209 16.74 2.87 -5.12
N ASP A 210 16.96 2.68 -3.82
CA ASP A 210 17.28 1.35 -3.31
C ASP A 210 16.09 0.40 -3.50
N ASP A 211 16.40 -0.79 -4.00
CA ASP A 211 15.43 -1.82 -4.37
C ASP A 211 15.56 -3.08 -3.50
N LEU A 212 16.28 -2.97 -2.38
CA LEU A 212 16.44 -4.06 -1.45
C LEU A 212 15.09 -4.41 -0.81
N PRO A 213 14.71 -5.70 -0.79
CA PRO A 213 13.46 -6.13 -0.18
C PRO A 213 13.45 -5.81 1.31
N ALA A 214 12.30 -5.36 1.82
CA ALA A 214 12.08 -5.08 3.23
C ALA A 214 11.65 -6.35 4.00
N PHE A 215 12.06 -6.47 5.26
CA PHE A 215 11.58 -7.49 6.18
C PHE A 215 10.14 -7.15 6.63
N SER A 216 9.17 -7.65 5.89
CA SER A 216 7.76 -7.30 6.05
C SER A 216 7.04 -8.25 7.01
N GLU A 217 7.22 -8.04 8.32
CA GLU A 217 6.45 -8.73 9.35
C GLU A 217 4.94 -8.46 9.21
N PHE A 218 4.11 -9.46 9.50
CA PHE A 218 2.65 -9.34 9.54
C PHE A 218 2.09 -10.28 10.61
N PHE A 219 0.90 -9.97 11.13
CA PHE A 219 0.28 -10.70 12.25
C PHE A 219 -1.25 -10.62 12.15
N ALA A 220 -1.96 -11.40 12.98
CA ALA A 220 -3.40 -11.56 12.85
C ALA A 220 -4.22 -10.30 13.19
N ASP A 221 -4.08 -9.76 14.41
CA ASP A 221 -4.84 -8.57 14.82
C ASP A 221 -4.22 -7.80 15.98
N ILE A 222 -4.56 -6.51 16.07
CA ILE A 222 -4.28 -5.66 17.23
C ILE A 222 -5.29 -4.52 17.27
N GLY A 223 -5.65 -4.08 18.48
CA GLY A 223 -6.53 -2.93 18.68
C GLY A 223 -5.76 -1.61 18.60
N ASN A 224 -6.33 -0.64 17.88
CA ASN A 224 -5.95 0.77 17.80
C ASN A 224 -4.54 1.13 17.29
N ARG A 225 -3.53 0.29 17.44
CA ARG A 225 -2.13 0.63 17.13
C ARG A 225 -1.25 -0.61 17.02
N THR A 226 -0.29 -0.59 16.09
CA THR A 226 0.77 -1.60 16.02
C THR A 226 1.89 -1.34 17.04
N VAL A 227 2.85 -2.26 17.16
CA VAL A 227 4.03 -2.11 18.03
C VAL A 227 5.31 -1.95 17.23
N ASN A 228 6.31 -1.30 17.82
CA ASN A 228 7.62 -1.12 17.19
C ASN A 228 8.30 -2.48 16.96
N GLY A 229 8.92 -2.62 15.79
CA GLY A 229 9.79 -3.74 15.43
C GLY A 229 11.25 -3.37 15.35
N GLY A 230 12.05 -4.32 14.86
CA GLY A 230 13.51 -4.19 14.79
C GLY A 230 14.03 -3.42 13.58
N GLN A 231 13.14 -2.93 12.70
CA GLN A 231 13.50 -2.27 11.45
C GLN A 231 12.99 -0.82 11.43
N PRO A 232 13.68 0.12 10.76
CA PRO A 232 13.31 1.54 10.75
C PRO A 232 11.98 1.85 10.06
N TYR A 233 11.45 0.92 9.26
CA TYR A 233 10.13 0.99 8.63
C TYR A 233 9.05 0.20 9.39
N LEU A 234 9.41 -0.53 10.45
CA LEU A 234 8.49 -1.24 11.33
C LEU A 234 8.26 -0.41 12.60
N ILE A 235 7.81 0.83 12.45
CA ILE A 235 7.42 1.65 13.60
C ILE A 235 5.96 1.38 13.97
N ALA A 236 5.62 1.64 15.22
CA ALA A 236 4.25 1.62 15.69
C ALA A 236 3.44 2.72 14.98
N VAL A 237 2.34 2.34 14.34
CA VAL A 237 1.41 3.24 13.64
C VAL A 237 0.00 3.08 14.19
N ASP A 238 -0.75 4.19 14.18
CA ASP A 238 -2.15 4.22 14.58
C ASP A 238 -3.04 3.42 13.62
N ASP A 239 -3.81 2.48 14.14
CA ASP A 239 -4.80 1.68 13.41
C ASP A 239 -6.22 1.93 13.96
N PRO A 240 -6.77 3.15 13.87
CA PRO A 240 -8.00 3.54 14.58
C PRO A 240 -9.26 2.84 14.06
N ILE A 241 -9.24 2.30 12.83
CA ILE A 241 -10.34 1.45 12.34
C ILE A 241 -10.44 0.15 13.16
N SER A 242 -9.34 -0.24 13.82
CA SER A 242 -9.28 -1.37 14.73
C SER A 242 -9.64 -0.94 16.17
N SER A 243 -10.70 -0.12 16.35
CA SER A 243 -11.15 0.40 17.65
C SER A 243 -12.35 -0.31 18.27
N HIS A 244 -13.01 -1.22 17.53
CA HIS A 244 -14.20 -1.94 18.03
C HIS A 244 -13.85 -2.90 19.19
N PRO A 245 -14.73 -3.07 20.22
CA PRO A 245 -14.45 -3.93 21.37
C PRO A 245 -14.16 -5.41 21.07
N ASP A 246 -14.71 -5.94 19.98
CA ASP A 246 -14.52 -7.34 19.55
C ASP A 246 -13.13 -7.66 18.99
N ILE A 247 -12.22 -6.69 18.98
CA ILE A 247 -10.88 -6.85 18.44
C ILE A 247 -10.00 -7.49 19.50
N VAL A 248 -9.57 -8.72 19.21
CA VAL A 248 -8.73 -9.51 20.10
C VAL A 248 -7.30 -9.49 19.54
N PRO A 249 -6.32 -8.92 20.29
CA PRO A 249 -4.92 -8.96 19.87
C PRO A 249 -4.44 -10.41 19.67
N ASP A 250 -3.82 -10.67 18.54
CA ASP A 250 -3.33 -11.99 18.16
C ASP A 250 -2.10 -11.85 17.26
N GLY A 251 -0.99 -12.49 17.66
CA GLY A 251 0.33 -12.35 17.06
C GLY A 251 1.21 -11.27 17.70
N HIS A 252 2.34 -10.97 17.06
CA HIS A 252 3.40 -10.12 17.64
C HIS A 252 3.15 -8.61 17.52
N GLY A 253 2.12 -8.18 16.77
CA GLY A 253 1.71 -6.77 16.68
C GLY A 253 2.59 -5.86 15.80
N ARG A 254 3.61 -6.39 15.11
CA ARG A 254 4.60 -5.61 14.33
C ARG A 254 4.31 -5.64 12.84
N GLY A 255 4.45 -4.52 12.15
CA GLY A 255 4.19 -4.44 10.72
C GLY A 255 2.69 -4.50 10.41
N MET A 256 2.28 -5.31 9.45
CA MET A 256 0.90 -5.31 8.95
C MET A 256 -0.05 -6.16 9.82
N SER A 257 -1.10 -5.53 10.34
CA SER A 257 -2.27 -6.26 10.89
C SER A 257 -3.10 -6.81 9.74
N GLN A 258 -3.25 -8.13 9.67
CA GLN A 258 -4.04 -8.78 8.62
C GLN A 258 -5.50 -8.34 8.69
N LYS A 259 -6.13 -8.45 9.87
CA LYS A 259 -7.52 -8.03 10.06
C LYS A 259 -7.68 -6.51 9.94
N GLY A 260 -6.69 -5.72 10.39
CA GLY A 260 -6.65 -4.27 10.15
C GLY A 260 -6.65 -3.93 8.66
N ALA A 261 -5.80 -4.58 7.86
CA ALA A 261 -5.81 -4.46 6.39
C ALA A 261 -7.18 -4.79 5.78
N GLY A 262 -7.85 -5.85 6.28
CA GLY A 262 -9.21 -6.20 5.90
C GLY A 262 -10.23 -5.09 6.21
N ARG A 263 -10.15 -4.49 7.40
CA ARG A 263 -11.00 -3.36 7.81
C ARG A 263 -10.80 -2.15 6.90
N TRP A 264 -9.54 -1.75 6.67
CA TRP A 264 -9.21 -0.62 5.79
C TRP A 264 -9.70 -0.81 4.36
N ALA A 265 -9.52 -2.02 3.82
CA ALA A 265 -9.97 -2.36 2.48
C ALA A 265 -11.51 -2.30 2.34
N ARG A 266 -12.23 -2.67 3.40
CA ARG A 266 -13.69 -2.59 3.45
C ARG A 266 -14.22 -1.20 3.78
N GLY A 267 -13.48 -0.40 4.54
CA GLY A 267 -14.01 0.79 5.20
C GLY A 267 -15.08 0.44 6.22
N ASN A 268 -14.84 -0.62 7.01
CA ASN A 268 -15.77 -1.14 8.00
C ASN A 268 -14.99 -1.60 9.25
N LEU A 269 -15.58 -1.48 10.43
CA LEU A 269 -14.99 -1.92 11.69
C LEU A 269 -14.77 -3.45 11.75
N SER A 270 -15.47 -4.21 10.90
CA SER A 270 -15.24 -5.63 10.69
C SER A 270 -14.28 -5.89 9.53
N PHE A 271 -13.34 -6.81 9.70
CA PHE A 271 -12.54 -7.34 8.60
C PHE A 271 -13.33 -8.38 7.78
N ASN A 272 -14.26 -9.10 8.43
CA ASN A 272 -14.99 -10.22 7.85
C ASN A 272 -16.11 -9.73 6.93
N MET A 273 -16.06 -10.06 5.65
CA MET A 273 -17.04 -9.66 4.63
C MET A 273 -18.47 -10.09 4.96
N ASN A 274 -18.66 -11.16 5.73
CA ASN A 274 -19.95 -11.69 6.17
C ASN A 274 -20.45 -11.08 7.49
N ARG A 275 -19.71 -10.12 8.07
CA ARG A 275 -20.07 -9.45 9.32
C ARG A 275 -19.93 -7.94 9.16
N ASP A 276 -20.99 -7.22 9.52
CA ASP A 276 -20.99 -5.76 9.59
C ASP A 276 -20.90 -5.32 11.06
N LEU A 277 -19.91 -4.50 11.38
CA LEU A 277 -19.74 -3.88 12.70
C LEU A 277 -19.88 -2.35 12.65
N GLY A 278 -20.33 -1.81 11.51
CA GLY A 278 -20.44 -0.38 11.28
C GLY A 278 -19.40 0.13 10.28
N ALA A 279 -19.83 1.05 9.42
CA ALA A 279 -18.97 1.70 8.45
C ALA A 279 -17.91 2.57 9.14
N TRP A 280 -16.74 2.64 8.51
CA TRP A 280 -15.69 3.58 8.88
C TRP A 280 -15.68 4.76 7.91
N SER A 281 -15.27 5.93 8.40
CA SER A 281 -15.18 7.16 7.58
C SER A 281 -14.18 7.06 6.41
N VAL A 282 -13.28 6.09 6.46
CA VAL A 282 -12.21 5.89 5.48
C VAL A 282 -12.23 4.48 4.90
N ARG A 283 -12.03 4.36 3.58
CA ARG A 283 -11.78 3.10 2.87
C ARG A 283 -10.59 3.22 1.95
N TRP A 284 -9.74 2.20 1.88
CA TRP A 284 -8.62 2.15 0.94
C TRP A 284 -8.84 1.07 -0.13
N GLU A 285 -8.92 1.49 -1.38
CA GLU A 285 -9.19 0.58 -2.51
C GLU A 285 -7.93 -0.08 -3.07
N ARG A 286 -6.76 0.36 -2.60
CA ARG A 286 -5.44 0.00 -3.13
C ARG A 286 -4.57 -0.64 -2.07
N ALA A 287 -3.94 -1.78 -2.42
CA ALA A 287 -3.03 -2.48 -1.53
C ALA A 287 -1.83 -1.60 -1.13
N GLU A 288 -1.38 -0.71 -2.03
CA GLU A 288 -0.27 0.20 -1.75
C GLU A 288 -0.57 1.11 -0.56
N GLN A 289 -1.82 1.58 -0.39
CA GLN A 289 -2.21 2.41 0.76
C GLN A 289 -2.10 1.64 2.08
N ILE A 290 -2.53 0.38 2.10
CA ILE A 290 -2.40 -0.53 3.25
C ILE A 290 -0.93 -0.75 3.59
N LEU A 291 -0.11 -1.03 2.57
CA LEU A 291 1.29 -1.37 2.77
C LEU A 291 2.10 -0.18 3.28
N VAL A 292 1.96 1.01 2.69
CA VAL A 292 2.71 2.20 3.16
C VAL A 292 2.20 2.75 4.49
N HIS A 293 0.99 2.34 4.90
CA HIS A 293 0.46 2.62 6.24
C HIS A 293 1.20 1.81 7.31
N TYR A 294 1.31 0.49 7.12
CA TYR A 294 1.93 -0.42 8.10
C TYR A 294 3.46 -0.49 8.01
N TYR A 295 4.04 -0.20 6.84
CA TYR A 295 5.48 -0.17 6.62
C TYR A 295 5.92 1.25 6.26
N THR A 296 6.45 1.96 7.24
CA THR A 296 6.70 3.41 7.14
C THR A 296 7.90 3.72 6.25
N GLY A 297 7.72 4.65 5.30
CA GLY A 297 8.82 5.14 4.45
C GLY A 297 9.37 4.13 3.46
N VAL A 298 8.67 3.02 3.22
CA VAL A 298 9.04 2.04 2.18
C VAL A 298 8.62 2.52 0.79
N HIS A 299 9.10 1.82 -0.22
CA HIS A 299 8.56 1.89 -1.58
C HIS A 299 7.94 0.54 -1.98
N ILE A 300 6.98 0.58 -2.91
CA ILE A 300 6.51 -0.63 -3.59
C ILE A 300 7.13 -0.66 -4.98
N ARG A 301 7.65 -1.82 -5.37
CA ARG A 301 8.34 -2.03 -6.65
C ARG A 301 7.72 -3.18 -7.42
N ASP A 302 7.83 -3.11 -8.74
CA ASP A 302 7.40 -4.16 -9.65
C ASP A 302 8.58 -5.04 -10.08
N ALA A 303 8.65 -6.27 -9.55
CA ALA A 303 9.71 -7.21 -9.92
C ALA A 303 9.62 -7.68 -11.39
N ALA A 304 8.44 -7.62 -12.01
CA ALA A 304 8.26 -8.00 -13.41
C ALA A 304 8.76 -6.91 -14.38
N ASN A 305 8.91 -5.67 -13.90
CA ASN A 305 9.27 -4.52 -14.70
C ASN A 305 10.56 -3.85 -14.20
N ASN A 306 11.65 -4.63 -14.14
CA ASN A 306 12.98 -4.14 -13.76
C ASN A 306 12.99 -3.32 -12.45
N ASN A 307 12.29 -3.82 -11.42
CA ASN A 307 12.13 -3.17 -10.12
C ASN A 307 11.55 -1.75 -10.18
N ALA A 308 10.72 -1.46 -11.19
CA ALA A 308 10.12 -0.15 -11.38
C ALA A 308 9.41 0.34 -10.12
N LEU A 309 9.63 1.61 -9.78
CA LEU A 309 9.05 2.24 -8.62
C LEU A 309 7.55 2.51 -8.84
N LEU A 310 6.70 1.98 -7.97
CA LEU A 310 5.23 2.14 -8.07
C LEU A 310 4.66 3.21 -7.16
N THR A 311 5.41 3.62 -6.13
CA THR A 311 4.97 4.61 -5.16
C THR A 311 5.88 5.84 -5.16
N PRO A 312 5.33 7.06 -5.31
CA PRO A 312 6.12 8.29 -5.27
C PRO A 312 6.59 8.60 -3.84
N SER A 313 7.55 9.50 -3.67
CA SER A 313 8.07 9.87 -2.34
C SER A 313 7.07 10.67 -1.48
N TYR A 314 6.21 11.46 -2.10
CA TYR A 314 5.18 12.28 -1.45
C TYR A 314 3.86 11.52 -1.40
N ARG A 315 3.45 11.09 -0.20
CA ARG A 315 2.27 10.24 0.01
C ARG A 315 1.63 10.54 1.35
N TRP A 316 0.33 10.32 1.43
CA TRP A 316 -0.43 10.48 2.66
C TRP A 316 -1.64 9.54 2.66
N ASN A 317 -2.14 9.18 3.85
CA ASN A 317 -3.43 8.51 3.98
C ASN A 317 -4.27 9.24 5.02
N PRO A 318 -5.58 9.43 4.79
CA PRO A 318 -6.49 9.71 5.90
C PRO A 318 -6.67 8.45 6.72
N LEU A 319 -6.67 8.57 8.05
CA LEU A 319 -7.01 7.47 8.96
C LEU A 319 -8.46 7.59 9.48
N GLN A 320 -8.97 8.81 9.56
CA GLN A 320 -10.32 9.10 10.06
C GLN A 320 -10.77 10.46 9.53
N ILE A 321 -12.05 10.58 9.18
CA ILE A 321 -12.72 11.85 8.93
C ILE A 321 -13.88 11.95 9.91
N ASN A 322 -13.89 13.01 10.71
CA ASN A 322 -14.96 13.35 11.63
C ASN A 322 -15.84 14.40 10.98
N TRP A 323 -17.03 13.99 10.52
CA TRP A 323 -17.99 14.84 9.82
C TRP A 323 -18.86 15.68 10.75
N GLY A 324 -18.77 15.46 12.06
CA GLY A 324 -19.63 16.13 13.05
C GLY A 324 -21.07 15.64 13.02
N THR A 325 -21.36 14.52 12.35
CA THR A 325 -22.67 13.86 12.35
C THR A 325 -22.72 12.70 13.36
N PRO A 326 -23.90 12.31 13.86
CA PRO A 326 -24.02 11.21 14.84
C PRO A 326 -23.51 9.86 14.34
N ASP A 327 -23.63 9.61 13.04
CA ASP A 327 -23.20 8.38 12.35
C ASP A 327 -21.82 8.51 11.68
N ASN A 328 -21.19 9.67 11.83
CA ASN A 328 -19.93 10.04 11.19
C ASN A 328 -19.89 9.84 9.67
N HIS A 329 -21.04 9.98 9.00
CA HIS A 329 -21.15 10.04 7.55
C HIS A 329 -21.15 11.48 7.03
N PRO A 330 -20.74 11.71 5.76
CA PRO A 330 -20.84 13.04 5.17
C PRO A 330 -22.30 13.53 5.20
N PRO A 331 -22.59 14.73 5.73
CA PRO A 331 -23.95 15.25 5.77
C PRO A 331 -24.44 15.60 4.37
N THR A 332 -25.76 15.74 4.21
CA THR A 332 -26.30 16.51 3.08
C THR A 332 -25.91 17.96 3.27
N MET A 333 -25.39 18.58 2.21
CA MET A 333 -24.87 19.93 2.22
C MET A 333 -25.76 20.88 1.41
N ASP A 334 -25.77 22.15 1.77
CA ASP A 334 -26.55 23.20 1.15
C ASP A 334 -25.64 24.33 0.69
N HIS A 335 -26.00 24.99 -0.40
CA HIS A 335 -25.26 26.16 -0.88
C HIS A 335 -25.28 27.27 0.18
N GLY A 336 -24.13 27.89 0.42
CA GLY A 336 -23.93 28.86 1.51
C GLY A 336 -23.72 28.24 2.89
N GLY A 337 -23.86 26.92 3.03
CA GLY A 337 -23.57 26.19 4.26
C GLY A 337 -22.09 26.12 4.58
N THR A 338 -21.80 25.88 5.87
CA THR A 338 -20.44 25.74 6.41
C THR A 338 -20.40 24.48 7.27
N TYR A 339 -19.47 23.58 6.97
CA TYR A 339 -19.39 22.25 7.58
C TYR A 339 -17.99 22.03 8.16
N PRO A 340 -17.80 22.25 9.47
CA PRO A 340 -16.52 21.95 10.12
C PRO A 340 -16.31 20.44 10.19
N ILE A 341 -15.12 19.99 9.82
CA ILE A 341 -14.71 18.59 9.91
C ILE A 341 -13.33 18.50 10.56
N ALA A 342 -12.97 17.32 11.04
CA ALA A 342 -11.60 17.00 11.45
C ALA A 342 -11.09 15.78 10.67
N VAL A 343 -9.83 15.81 10.25
CA VAL A 343 -9.21 14.71 9.50
C VAL A 343 -7.94 14.27 10.21
N LYS A 344 -7.82 12.97 10.49
CA LYS A 344 -6.59 12.37 10.99
C LYS A 344 -5.70 12.02 9.80
N VAL A 345 -4.57 12.73 9.66
CA VAL A 345 -3.68 12.64 8.51
C VAL A 345 -2.44 11.84 8.89
N GLN A 346 -2.12 10.83 8.09
CA GLN A 346 -0.85 10.10 8.20
C GLN A 346 0.07 10.48 7.03
N ASN A 347 1.31 10.83 7.35
CA ASN A 347 2.38 10.92 6.37
C ASN A 347 2.92 9.51 6.04
N THR A 348 2.54 8.96 4.89
CA THR A 348 3.03 7.66 4.41
C THR A 348 4.17 7.78 3.39
N GLY A 349 4.73 8.99 3.27
CA GLY A 349 5.89 9.29 2.45
C GLY A 349 7.18 8.76 3.05
N VAL A 350 8.30 9.10 2.42
CA VAL A 350 9.64 8.63 2.82
C VAL A 350 10.39 9.59 3.75
N ALA A 351 9.88 10.82 3.91
CA ALA A 351 10.49 11.88 4.69
C ALA A 351 9.45 12.60 5.54
N ASP A 352 9.90 13.18 6.65
CA ASP A 352 9.08 14.01 7.51
C ASP A 352 8.68 15.31 6.81
N TRP A 353 7.47 15.81 7.08
CA TRP A 353 6.97 17.06 6.53
C TRP A 353 7.49 18.25 7.34
N THR A 354 8.82 18.44 7.30
CA THR A 354 9.46 19.59 7.94
C THR A 354 9.14 20.87 7.17
N CYS A 355 8.56 21.84 7.86
CA CYS A 355 8.25 23.13 7.27
C CYS A 355 9.34 24.13 7.63
N SER A 356 10.00 24.64 6.61
CA SER A 356 10.87 25.81 6.71
C SER A 356 10.45 26.73 5.59
N TYR A 357 9.80 27.85 5.91
CA TYR A 357 9.51 28.86 4.88
C TYR A 357 10.82 29.55 4.49
N PRO A 358 11.10 29.76 3.18
CA PRO A 358 10.23 29.57 2.01
C PRO A 358 10.32 28.18 1.35
N HIS A 359 11.09 27.26 1.91
CA HIS A 359 11.39 25.97 1.29
C HIS A 359 10.18 25.05 1.19
N PHE A 360 9.41 24.82 2.26
CA PHE A 360 8.22 23.95 2.21
C PHE A 360 7.15 24.34 3.25
N SER A 361 5.88 24.35 2.82
CA SER A 361 4.67 24.32 3.64
C SER A 361 3.77 23.19 3.14
N TYR A 362 3.26 22.36 4.06
CA TYR A 362 2.38 21.24 3.75
C TYR A 362 0.99 21.49 4.34
N GLU A 363 -0.04 21.41 3.49
CA GLU A 363 -1.40 21.76 3.87
C GLU A 363 -2.39 20.72 3.38
N LEU A 364 -3.26 20.23 4.26
CA LEU A 364 -4.45 19.50 3.84
C LEU A 364 -5.44 20.49 3.22
N ARG A 365 -5.83 20.25 1.97
CA ARG A 365 -6.81 21.03 1.24
C ARG A 365 -7.82 20.11 0.56
N TYR A 366 -8.84 20.70 -0.05
CA TYR A 366 -9.83 19.95 -0.81
C TYR A 366 -10.19 20.63 -2.14
N ARG A 367 -10.70 19.82 -3.07
CA ARG A 367 -11.30 20.28 -4.34
C ARG A 367 -12.73 19.74 -4.46
N TRP A 368 -13.61 20.56 -5.00
CA TRP A 368 -14.93 20.15 -5.45
C TRP A 368 -14.86 19.61 -6.88
N ALA A 369 -15.56 18.51 -7.13
CA ALA A 369 -15.76 17.96 -8.47
C ALA A 369 -17.20 17.51 -8.65
N LYS A 370 -17.72 17.61 -9.88
CA LYS A 370 -19.04 17.08 -10.28
C LYS A 370 -18.96 16.67 -11.75
N ALA A 371 -19.62 15.58 -12.13
CA ALA A 371 -19.67 15.14 -13.52
C ALA A 371 -20.23 16.25 -14.43
N GLY A 372 -19.56 16.52 -15.56
CA GLY A 372 -19.91 17.62 -16.46
C GLY A 372 -19.40 19.00 -16.02
N HIS A 373 -18.74 19.10 -14.87
CA HIS A 373 -18.12 20.32 -14.37
C HIS A 373 -16.62 20.10 -14.12
N GLY A 374 -15.84 21.19 -14.16
CA GLY A 374 -14.42 21.15 -13.80
C GLY A 374 -14.19 21.01 -12.29
N GLU A 375 -12.93 21.01 -11.88
CA GLU A 375 -12.56 21.05 -10.46
C GLU A 375 -12.42 22.47 -9.95
N VAL A 376 -12.85 22.71 -8.71
CA VAL A 376 -12.67 24.00 -8.03
C VAL A 376 -12.06 23.78 -6.66
N THR A 377 -10.93 24.44 -6.38
CA THR A 377 -10.25 24.38 -5.08
C THR A 377 -11.12 25.04 -4.00
N GLY A 378 -11.29 24.33 -2.88
CA GLY A 378 -11.96 24.84 -1.70
C GLY A 378 -11.18 25.98 -1.04
N SER A 379 -11.87 26.83 -0.28
CA SER A 379 -11.28 28.03 0.30
C SER A 379 -10.60 27.82 1.66
N SER A 380 -10.78 26.65 2.29
CA SER A 380 -10.18 26.32 3.59
C SER A 380 -9.03 25.34 3.42
N TRP A 381 -8.09 25.41 4.36
CA TRP A 381 -6.90 24.59 4.43
C TRP A 381 -6.51 24.37 5.89
N ALA A 382 -5.74 23.33 6.15
CA ALA A 382 -5.17 23.06 7.48
C ALA A 382 -3.69 22.72 7.36
N SER A 383 -2.85 23.34 8.19
CA SER A 383 -1.42 23.02 8.22
C SER A 383 -1.21 21.60 8.75
N VAL A 384 -0.39 20.82 8.05
CA VAL A 384 0.12 19.51 8.49
C VAL A 384 1.65 19.54 8.63
N CYS A 385 2.20 20.73 8.84
CA CYS A 385 3.62 20.93 9.10
C CYS A 385 4.10 20.20 10.36
N GLY A 386 5.31 19.67 10.30
CA GLY A 386 5.92 18.92 11.40
C GLY A 386 5.42 17.49 11.54
N THR A 387 4.64 16.98 10.57
CA THR A 387 4.16 15.59 10.59
C THR A 387 5.30 14.63 10.26
N PRO A 388 5.76 13.80 11.21
CA PRO A 388 6.77 12.78 10.93
C PRO A 388 6.21 11.68 10.05
N LYS A 389 7.07 10.94 9.34
CA LYS A 389 6.65 9.76 8.58
C LYS A 389 6.09 8.68 9.52
N GLY A 390 4.97 8.10 9.11
CA GLY A 390 4.25 7.06 9.84
C GLY A 390 3.48 7.58 11.05
N ASP A 391 4.16 8.03 12.11
CA ASP A 391 3.54 8.38 13.39
C ASP A 391 4.34 9.41 14.20
N PRO A 392 3.72 10.31 14.99
CA PRO A 392 2.27 10.55 15.17
C PRO A 392 1.53 11.07 13.94
N SER A 393 0.26 10.66 13.80
CA SER A 393 -0.68 11.17 12.80
C SER A 393 -1.56 12.29 13.39
N PRO A 394 -1.38 13.57 13.00
CA PRO A 394 -2.16 14.67 13.57
C PRO A 394 -3.63 14.62 13.15
N MET A 395 -4.51 15.06 14.06
CA MET A 395 -5.89 15.42 13.75
C MET A 395 -5.93 16.92 13.42
N VAL A 396 -6.36 17.28 12.21
CA VAL A 396 -6.44 18.68 11.76
C VAL A 396 -7.87 19.08 11.44
N ASN A 397 -8.24 20.32 11.78
CA ASN A 397 -9.58 20.85 11.53
C ASN A 397 -9.62 21.56 10.17
N LEU A 398 -10.66 21.30 9.39
CA LEU A 398 -10.87 21.88 8.07
C LEU A 398 -12.35 22.27 7.94
N THR A 399 -12.64 23.35 7.21
CA THR A 399 -14.02 23.79 7.00
C THR A 399 -14.43 23.64 5.55
N ILE A 400 -15.42 22.78 5.29
CA ILE A 400 -16.04 22.64 3.97
C ILE A 400 -17.07 23.76 3.80
N GLN A 401 -16.88 24.62 2.81
CA GLN A 401 -17.72 25.80 2.58
C GLN A 401 -17.59 26.25 1.12
N ASN A 402 -18.29 27.32 0.74
CA ASN A 402 -18.26 27.91 -0.60
C ASN A 402 -18.52 26.87 -1.70
N ILE A 403 -19.56 26.05 -1.50
CA ILE A 403 -19.94 24.98 -2.42
C ILE A 403 -20.26 25.57 -3.80
N PRO A 404 -19.57 25.16 -4.88
CA PRO A 404 -19.82 25.68 -6.22
C PRO A 404 -21.28 25.53 -6.62
N ASN A 405 -21.87 26.57 -7.22
CA ASN A 405 -23.26 26.55 -7.65
C ASN A 405 -23.42 25.80 -8.99
N TRP A 406 -23.27 24.47 -8.96
CA TRP A 406 -23.49 23.59 -10.12
C TRP A 406 -24.86 22.90 -10.08
N GLY A 407 -25.79 23.43 -9.29
CA GLY A 407 -27.10 22.83 -9.02
C GLY A 407 -27.06 21.61 -8.11
N PRO A 408 -28.21 21.04 -7.74
CA PRO A 408 -28.30 19.95 -6.78
C PRO A 408 -27.70 18.63 -7.32
N GLY A 409 -27.46 17.67 -6.42
CA GLY A 409 -27.08 16.30 -6.74
C GLY A 409 -25.80 15.82 -6.07
N ALA A 410 -25.18 14.79 -6.63
CA ALA A 410 -23.94 14.21 -6.12
C ALA A 410 -22.73 15.06 -6.53
N TYR A 411 -21.88 15.35 -5.54
CA TYR A 411 -20.59 16.02 -5.68
C TYR A 411 -19.51 15.10 -5.11
N THR A 412 -18.28 15.32 -5.52
CA THR A 412 -17.10 14.69 -4.91
C THR A 412 -16.25 15.77 -4.26
N ILE A 413 -15.92 15.56 -2.98
CA ILE A 413 -14.89 16.31 -2.28
C ILE A 413 -13.61 15.48 -2.36
N ARG A 414 -12.57 16.05 -2.95
CA ARG A 414 -11.25 15.42 -3.06
C ARG A 414 -10.29 16.05 -2.07
N PHE A 415 -9.99 15.34 -0.99
CA PHE A 415 -8.95 15.74 -0.05
C PHE A 415 -7.58 15.41 -0.60
N ASP A 416 -6.61 16.30 -0.43
CA ASP A 416 -5.23 16.05 -0.82
C ASP A 416 -4.26 16.99 -0.08
N ILE A 417 -2.97 16.63 -0.08
CA ILE A 417 -1.91 17.48 0.46
C ILE A 417 -1.40 18.41 -0.64
N TYR A 418 -1.48 19.70 -0.37
CA TYR A 418 -0.91 20.76 -1.18
C TYR A 418 0.40 21.23 -0.57
N VAL A 419 1.41 21.36 -1.42
CA VAL A 419 2.74 21.86 -1.04
C VAL A 419 2.94 23.23 -1.63
N THR A 420 3.26 24.21 -0.78
CA THR A 420 3.82 25.49 -1.22
C THR A 420 5.32 25.45 -1.01
N SER A 421 6.10 25.72 -2.07
CA SER A 421 7.55 25.66 -2.00
C SER A 421 8.18 26.74 -2.89
N ALA A 422 9.42 27.13 -2.56
CA ALA A 422 10.23 27.99 -3.43
C ALA A 422 10.50 27.38 -4.82
N TYR A 423 10.30 26.06 -4.97
CA TYR A 423 10.52 25.31 -6.21
C TYR A 423 9.23 25.11 -7.03
N GLY A 424 8.13 25.75 -6.61
CA GLY A 424 6.83 25.62 -7.22
C GLY A 424 5.85 24.84 -6.35
N ASN A 425 4.56 25.14 -6.53
CA ASN A 425 3.51 24.53 -5.76
C ASN A 425 2.98 23.29 -6.48
N PHE A 426 2.56 22.29 -5.72
CA PHE A 426 2.01 21.07 -6.30
C PHE A 426 1.12 20.32 -5.31
N TRP A 427 0.26 19.47 -5.85
CA TRP A 427 -0.51 18.49 -5.10
C TRP A 427 0.21 17.14 -5.08
N PHE A 428 0.05 16.35 -4.02
CA PHE A 428 0.59 14.98 -4.01
C PHE A 428 0.01 14.13 -5.15
N SER A 429 -1.24 14.38 -5.55
CA SER A 429 -1.87 13.76 -6.74
C SER A 429 -1.17 14.07 -8.06
N GLU A 430 -0.60 15.26 -8.22
CA GLU A 430 0.20 15.62 -9.40
C GLU A 430 1.57 14.94 -9.39
N ARG A 431 2.01 14.41 -8.24
CA ARG A 431 3.22 13.62 -8.07
C ARG A 431 2.94 12.10 -8.04
N GLY A 432 1.73 11.68 -8.38
CA GLY A 432 1.36 10.27 -8.57
C GLY A 432 0.68 9.60 -7.37
N TRP A 433 0.49 10.30 -6.24
CA TRP A 433 -0.25 9.75 -5.09
C TRP A 433 -1.68 10.28 -5.03
N ARG A 434 -2.68 9.41 -5.15
CA ARG A 434 -4.07 9.83 -5.33
C ARG A 434 -4.62 10.70 -4.19
N SER A 435 -5.52 11.61 -4.54
CA SER A 435 -6.43 12.25 -3.58
C SER A 435 -7.34 11.23 -2.92
N TYR A 436 -7.90 11.60 -1.77
CA TYR A 436 -8.96 10.85 -1.12
C TYR A 436 -10.32 11.45 -1.46
N ASP A 437 -11.12 10.69 -2.19
CA ASP A 437 -12.38 11.15 -2.76
C ASP A 437 -13.56 10.73 -1.89
N VAL A 438 -14.43 11.68 -1.55
CA VAL A 438 -15.66 11.45 -0.78
C VAL A 438 -16.86 11.94 -1.58
N SER A 439 -17.85 11.07 -1.77
CA SER A 439 -19.13 11.46 -2.37
C SER A 439 -20.02 12.15 -1.34
N VAL A 440 -20.59 13.30 -1.69
CA VAL A 440 -21.53 14.06 -0.87
C VAL A 440 -22.75 14.49 -1.67
N CYS A 441 -23.85 14.80 -0.98
CA CYS A 441 -25.08 15.28 -1.60
C CYS A 441 -25.25 16.77 -1.35
N VAL A 442 -25.53 17.54 -2.40
CA VAL A 442 -25.73 19.00 -2.33
C VAL A 442 -27.14 19.36 -2.77
N GLY A 443 -27.82 20.21 -2.00
CA GLY A 443 -29.15 20.74 -2.34
C GLY A 443 -30.26 19.68 -2.30
N GLY A 444 -30.15 18.72 -1.37
CA GLY A 444 -31.09 17.62 -1.18
C GLY A 444 -30.43 16.24 -1.22
N PRO A 445 -31.17 15.16 -0.88
CA PRO A 445 -30.63 13.82 -0.89
C PRO A 445 -30.22 13.42 -2.30
N CYS A 446 -29.05 12.79 -2.45
CA CYS A 446 -28.70 12.15 -3.71
C CYS A 446 -29.75 11.11 -4.02
N LYS A 447 -30.16 10.99 -5.29
CA LYS A 447 -30.85 9.79 -5.75
C LYS A 447 -29.90 8.63 -5.53
N GLY A 448 -30.15 7.82 -4.51
CA GLY A 448 -29.40 6.59 -4.28
C GLY A 448 -29.60 5.72 -5.51
N PHE A 449 -28.56 5.58 -6.33
CA PHE A 449 -28.50 4.46 -7.24
C PHE A 449 -28.32 3.24 -6.33
N ILE A 450 -29.39 2.49 -6.13
CA ILE A 450 -29.26 1.09 -5.71
C ILE A 450 -28.38 0.47 -6.80
N PRO A 451 -27.14 0.05 -6.50
CA PRO A 451 -26.36 -0.64 -7.51
C PRO A 451 -27.21 -1.82 -7.95
N ALA A 452 -27.42 -1.97 -9.26
CA ALA A 452 -28.03 -3.18 -9.78
C ALA A 452 -27.20 -4.34 -9.26
N VAL A 453 -27.76 -5.11 -8.32
CA VAL A 453 -27.23 -6.41 -7.96
C VAL A 453 -27.39 -7.23 -9.22
N ARG A 454 -26.34 -7.26 -10.06
CA ARG A 454 -26.23 -8.32 -11.05
C ARG A 454 -26.13 -9.58 -10.22
N LYS A 455 -27.21 -10.36 -10.27
CA LYS A 455 -27.36 -11.67 -9.65
C LYS A 455 -26.23 -12.63 -10.03
N ASP A 456 -25.47 -12.29 -11.06
CA ASP A 456 -24.23 -12.91 -11.45
C ASP A 456 -23.24 -11.80 -11.88
N TYR A 457 -22.28 -11.44 -11.01
CA TYR A 457 -21.08 -10.71 -11.42
C TYR A 457 -19.85 -11.59 -11.08
N PRO A 458 -18.96 -11.84 -12.06
CA PRO A 458 -18.05 -12.99 -12.14
C PRO A 458 -16.93 -13.08 -11.10
#